data_AF-A0A6A6U6A4-F1
#
_entry.id   AF-A0A6A6U6A4-F1
#
_cell.length_a   1.000
_cell.length_b   1.000
_cell.length_c   1.000
_cell.angle_alpha   90.00
_cell.angle_beta   90.00
_cell.angle_gamma   90.00
#
_symmetry.space_group_name_H-M   'P 1'
#
loop_
_entity.id
_entity.type
_entity.pdbx_description
1 polymer ?
#
loop_
_entity_poly.entity_id
_entity_poly.type
_entity_poly.pdbx_seq_one_letter_code
_entity_poly.pdbx_strand_id
1 'polypeptide(L)'
;MLTSSGDLAAEYVRGRSVVRRKNLYTYERIRNWLEDCDSSHDCCERQAVGSNIRPTFLLDLSRTRNSRHLIKLHRVKDEDLKYAALSYCWGQEQPLACSTANIDVYLTQIEVVTLPKSIRDAIWVTRRLNLRFLWVDSLCVLQDDEYAKIHEIGRMEHIYSNAHVTISADCALNCMTGFLSVRRPFYKPISLPFRTPNNTVGNIKLISVEQPGRLPQDNESHEKQPIHSRAWTFQESFMSRRIVIYSEYKIFWVCARASSTDGGNQTYVNYSTPTSTGLNVQVFSRRTLLSPTYSDWCQVVEEFCRRKLTNPEDKLAALSSVAGYFANSLNDKYLAGLWESALPKQLYWHTTDEASTSPRRPPAWRSPSWSPMSVDSAISFAQDQSGHRKYAEEPDNIAFCTVLDSDVAPVHSDAPYGPVVSGSIELRCRALKMHTPEPIQGNGRAYGYVDDEHAQTKFVLKYDTFEYNELDSTATSTLHLRVNTSYGVLEPKADLWCLMLFTEVDDWNCENVFGLVLAKLPDDNYHRVGTFFGQPAAVELFHAQQYQDVTIV
;
A
#
# COMPACT_ATOMS: atom_id res chain seq x y z
N MET A 1 28.97 -6.64 -1.93
CA MET A 1 29.88 -7.42 -2.82
C MET A 1 29.11 -8.58 -3.42
N LEU A 2 29.32 -8.88 -4.71
CA LEU A 2 28.73 -10.00 -5.42
C LEU A 2 29.81 -10.84 -6.09
N THR A 3 29.54 -12.11 -6.36
CA THR A 3 30.40 -12.97 -7.20
C THR A 3 29.55 -13.95 -8.02
N SER A 4 30.15 -14.67 -8.95
CA SER A 4 29.49 -15.74 -9.72
C SER A 4 29.57 -17.07 -8.97
N SER A 5 28.57 -17.94 -9.13
CA SER A 5 28.49 -19.20 -8.38
C SER A 5 29.67 -20.16 -8.60
N GLY A 6 30.40 -20.04 -9.71
CA GLY A 6 31.58 -20.85 -10.02
C GLY A 6 32.92 -20.14 -9.79
N ASP A 7 32.94 -18.96 -9.16
CA ASP A 7 34.18 -18.23 -8.88
C ASP A 7 34.79 -18.67 -7.53
N LEU A 8 36.12 -18.59 -7.40
CA LEU A 8 36.83 -18.97 -6.18
C LEU A 8 36.44 -18.11 -4.96
N ALA A 9 35.92 -16.89 -5.18
CA ALA A 9 35.39 -16.05 -4.12
C ALA A 9 33.99 -16.48 -3.64
N ALA A 10 33.31 -17.41 -4.31
CA ALA A 10 31.91 -17.77 -4.03
C ALA A 10 31.66 -18.39 -2.65
N GLU A 11 32.69 -19.01 -2.06
CA GLU A 11 32.67 -19.56 -0.70
C GLU A 11 32.63 -18.46 0.37
N TYR A 12 33.31 -17.34 0.12
CA TYR A 12 33.48 -16.26 1.11
C TYR A 12 32.54 -15.08 0.89
N VAL A 13 32.10 -14.85 -0.36
CA VAL A 13 31.19 -13.76 -0.72
C VAL A 13 29.84 -14.36 -1.07
N ARG A 14 28.83 -14.16 -0.22
CA ARG A 14 27.47 -14.74 -0.40
C ARG A 14 26.65 -14.07 -1.50
N GLY A 15 26.90 -12.80 -1.81
CA GLY A 15 26.15 -12.07 -2.84
C GLY A 15 26.35 -12.67 -4.23
N ARG A 16 25.29 -12.74 -5.03
CA ARG A 16 25.33 -13.33 -6.39
C ARG A 16 24.99 -12.31 -7.46
N SER A 17 25.60 -12.41 -8.64
CA SER A 17 25.23 -11.54 -9.77
C SER A 17 23.79 -11.81 -10.23
N VAL A 18 23.04 -10.75 -10.53
CA VAL A 18 21.69 -10.85 -11.11
C VAL A 18 21.79 -11.28 -12.57
N VAL A 19 20.95 -12.23 -12.96
CA VAL A 19 20.85 -12.71 -14.35
C VAL A 19 20.03 -11.73 -15.18
N ARG A 20 20.64 -10.94 -16.05
CA ARG A 20 19.93 -9.81 -16.68
C ARG A 20 19.06 -10.15 -17.89
N ARG A 21 19.19 -11.33 -18.49
CA ARG A 21 18.49 -11.73 -19.72
C ARG A 21 17.59 -12.93 -19.46
N LYS A 22 16.61 -13.17 -20.35
CA LYS A 22 15.85 -14.42 -20.38
C LYS A 22 16.82 -15.61 -20.44
N ASN A 23 16.85 -16.44 -19.40
CA ASN A 23 17.59 -17.69 -19.43
C ASN A 23 16.81 -18.80 -18.71
N LEU A 24 17.16 -20.06 -19.01
CA LEU A 24 16.51 -21.23 -18.42
C LEU A 24 16.68 -21.28 -16.90
N TYR A 25 17.86 -20.90 -16.43
CA TYR A 25 18.22 -20.87 -15.02
C TYR A 25 17.32 -19.98 -14.15
N THR A 26 16.84 -18.84 -14.67
CA THR A 26 15.88 -17.99 -13.96
C THR A 26 14.56 -18.73 -13.74
N TYR A 27 14.06 -19.45 -14.74
CA TYR A 27 12.79 -20.18 -14.61
C TYR A 27 12.94 -21.45 -13.75
N GLU A 28 14.08 -22.14 -13.83
CA GLU A 28 14.43 -23.21 -12.89
C GLU A 28 14.42 -22.70 -11.45
N ARG A 29 15.04 -21.55 -11.20
CA ARG A 29 15.05 -20.95 -9.86
C ARG A 29 13.64 -20.61 -9.36
N ILE A 30 12.78 -20.05 -10.21
CA ILE A 30 11.39 -19.75 -9.82
C ILE A 30 10.62 -21.04 -9.54
N ARG A 31 10.83 -22.11 -10.33
CA ARG A 31 10.26 -23.43 -10.05
C ARG A 31 10.74 -24.00 -8.72
N ASN A 32 12.02 -23.90 -8.41
CA ASN A 32 12.54 -24.35 -7.12
C ASN A 32 11.91 -23.59 -5.95
N TRP A 33 11.69 -22.27 -6.07
CA TRP A 33 10.98 -21.51 -5.04
C TRP A 33 9.51 -21.94 -4.87
N LEU A 34 8.84 -22.26 -5.99
CA LEU A 34 7.48 -22.81 -5.97
C LEU A 34 7.46 -24.18 -5.30
N GLU A 35 8.35 -25.09 -5.68
CA GLU A 35 8.47 -26.46 -5.15
C GLU A 35 8.85 -26.47 -3.66
N ASP A 36 9.80 -25.63 -3.24
CA ASP A 36 10.14 -25.44 -1.82
C ASP A 36 8.92 -24.94 -1.04
N CYS A 37 8.17 -23.99 -1.59
CA CYS A 37 6.99 -23.45 -0.94
C CYS A 37 5.86 -24.48 -0.86
N ASP A 38 5.61 -25.23 -1.92
CA ASP A 38 4.62 -26.31 -1.94
C ASP A 38 4.95 -27.44 -0.97
N SER A 39 6.23 -27.78 -0.80
CA SER A 39 6.66 -28.93 0.00
C SER A 39 6.95 -28.62 1.46
N SER A 40 7.23 -27.37 1.81
CA SER A 40 7.74 -27.03 3.16
C SER A 40 7.01 -25.87 3.86
N HIS A 41 6.09 -25.17 3.18
CA HIS A 41 5.41 -24.00 3.74
C HIS A 41 3.90 -24.22 3.94
N ASP A 42 3.50 -25.01 4.95
CA ASP A 42 2.08 -25.32 5.29
C ASP A 42 1.16 -24.08 5.34
N CYS A 43 1.70 -22.94 5.81
CA CYS A 43 0.96 -21.68 5.87
C CYS A 43 0.56 -21.09 4.51
N CYS A 44 1.25 -21.44 3.43
CA CYS A 44 0.91 -21.02 2.08
C CYS A 44 -0.18 -21.89 1.45
N GLU A 45 -0.51 -23.02 2.07
CA GLU A 45 -1.58 -23.93 1.63
C GLU A 45 -2.93 -23.58 2.29
N ARG A 46 -2.90 -23.20 3.58
CA ARG A 46 -4.11 -22.89 4.39
C ARG A 46 -4.80 -21.56 4.05
N GLN A 47 -4.22 -20.71 3.20
CA GLN A 47 -4.75 -19.39 2.80
C GLN A 47 -5.74 -19.41 1.62
N ALA A 48 -6.15 -20.58 1.12
CA ALA A 48 -7.19 -20.67 0.10
C ALA A 48 -8.57 -20.35 0.73
N VAL A 49 -8.89 -19.07 0.88
CA VAL A 49 -10.18 -18.59 1.38
C VAL A 49 -11.26 -18.89 0.34
N GLY A 50 -12.23 -19.74 0.71
CA GLY A 50 -13.37 -20.11 -0.13
C GLY A 50 -12.99 -21.13 -1.21
N SER A 51 -12.92 -22.41 -0.82
CA SER A 51 -12.45 -23.51 -1.66
C SER A 51 -13.19 -23.67 -2.99
N ASN A 52 -14.32 -23.02 -3.22
CA ASN A 52 -15.17 -23.23 -4.39
C ASN A 52 -15.31 -22.01 -5.32
N ILE A 53 -14.82 -20.82 -4.94
CA ILE A 53 -14.92 -19.64 -5.82
C ILE A 53 -13.78 -19.69 -6.86
N ARG A 54 -14.14 -19.58 -8.14
CA ARG A 54 -13.23 -19.70 -9.27
C ARG A 54 -13.49 -18.61 -10.30
N PRO A 55 -12.46 -18.23 -11.09
CA PRO A 55 -12.67 -17.39 -12.25
C PRO A 55 -13.59 -18.08 -13.24
N THR A 56 -14.39 -17.30 -13.96
CA THR A 56 -15.30 -17.84 -14.97
C THR A 56 -14.53 -18.49 -16.13
N PHE A 57 -13.40 -17.89 -16.49
CA PHE A 57 -12.54 -18.36 -17.58
C PHE A 57 -11.07 -18.38 -17.20
N LEU A 58 -10.34 -19.29 -17.85
CA LEU A 58 -8.88 -19.36 -17.84
C LEU A 58 -8.36 -19.51 -19.27
N LEU A 59 -7.17 -19.00 -19.59
CA LEU A 59 -6.49 -19.33 -20.84
C LEU A 59 -5.86 -20.72 -20.72
N ASP A 60 -6.24 -21.64 -21.60
CA ASP A 60 -5.60 -22.94 -21.76
C ASP A 60 -4.39 -22.83 -22.70
N LEU A 61 -3.20 -22.97 -22.12
CA LEU A 61 -1.92 -22.81 -22.81
C LEU A 61 -1.36 -24.12 -23.37
N SER A 62 -2.14 -25.21 -23.35
CA SER A 62 -1.75 -26.52 -23.86
C SER A 62 -1.18 -26.45 -25.28
N ARG A 63 -0.15 -27.26 -25.56
CA ARG A 63 0.53 -27.29 -26.86
C ARG A 63 0.13 -28.56 -27.59
N THR A 64 -0.59 -28.44 -28.70
CA THR A 64 -0.75 -29.54 -29.65
C THR A 64 0.35 -29.46 -30.71
N ARG A 65 0.65 -30.60 -31.35
CA ARG A 65 1.73 -30.73 -32.35
C ARG A 65 1.57 -29.74 -33.53
N ASN A 66 0.32 -29.35 -33.84
CA ASN A 66 -0.04 -28.46 -34.95
C ASN A 66 -0.37 -27.02 -34.50
N SER A 67 -0.36 -26.70 -33.20
CA SER A 67 -0.87 -25.41 -32.69
C SER A 67 0.02 -24.79 -31.62
N ARG A 68 1.34 -24.79 -31.80
CA ARG A 68 2.30 -24.24 -30.81
C ARG A 68 2.12 -22.75 -30.49
N HIS A 69 1.43 -22.02 -31.38
CA HIS A 69 1.16 -20.59 -31.29
C HIS A 69 -0.30 -20.27 -30.98
N LEU A 70 -1.18 -21.28 -30.86
CA LEU A 70 -2.58 -21.08 -30.50
C LEU A 70 -2.77 -21.42 -29.02
N ILE A 71 -3.68 -20.68 -28.39
CA ILE A 71 -4.25 -20.96 -27.07
C ILE A 71 -5.76 -20.80 -27.18
N LYS A 72 -6.51 -21.02 -26.11
CA LYS A 72 -7.96 -20.74 -26.11
C LYS A 72 -8.44 -20.38 -24.72
N LEU A 73 -9.58 -19.71 -24.67
CA LEU A 73 -10.34 -19.51 -23.46
C LEU A 73 -10.99 -20.85 -23.06
N HIS A 74 -10.89 -21.19 -21.79
CA HIS A 74 -11.46 -22.39 -21.20
C HIS A 74 -12.45 -21.96 -20.13
N ARG A 75 -13.71 -22.33 -20.30
CA ARG A 75 -14.74 -22.17 -19.27
C ARG A 75 -14.47 -23.18 -18.16
N VAL A 76 -14.23 -22.68 -16.96
CA VAL A 76 -13.89 -23.52 -15.80
C VAL A 76 -15.14 -24.35 -15.43
N LYS A 77 -15.00 -25.68 -15.46
CA LYS A 77 -16.05 -26.64 -15.09
C LYS A 77 -15.61 -27.66 -14.03
N ASP A 78 -14.30 -27.92 -13.93
CA ASP A 78 -13.71 -28.94 -13.08
C ASP A 78 -13.13 -28.37 -11.78
N GLU A 79 -13.05 -29.22 -10.76
CA GLU A 79 -12.44 -28.93 -9.47
C GLU A 79 -10.93 -29.25 -9.56
N ASP A 80 -10.08 -28.29 -9.14
CA ASP A 80 -8.60 -28.36 -9.09
C ASP A 80 -7.76 -28.04 -10.36
N LEU A 81 -7.99 -26.89 -10.97
CA LEU A 81 -7.04 -26.32 -11.94
C LEU A 81 -5.98 -25.45 -11.25
N LYS A 82 -4.70 -25.85 -11.31
CA LYS A 82 -3.57 -24.96 -10.99
C LYS A 82 -3.37 -23.96 -12.13
N TYR A 83 -3.47 -22.67 -11.84
CA TYR A 83 -3.26 -21.57 -12.79
C TYR A 83 -2.32 -20.51 -12.23
N ALA A 84 -1.68 -19.76 -13.14
CA ALA A 84 -1.04 -18.49 -12.80
C ALA A 84 -2.02 -17.33 -13.02
N ALA A 85 -1.92 -16.25 -12.25
CA ALA A 85 -2.61 -14.99 -12.52
C ALA A 85 -1.61 -13.93 -13.01
N LEU A 86 -2.00 -13.04 -13.91
CA LEU A 86 -1.17 -11.92 -14.37
C LEU A 86 -1.62 -10.60 -13.75
N SER A 87 -0.72 -9.94 -13.03
CA SER A 87 -0.87 -8.53 -12.61
C SER A 87 -0.04 -7.63 -13.51
N TYR A 88 -0.67 -6.67 -14.20
CA TYR A 88 0.01 -5.80 -15.17
C TYR A 88 -0.69 -4.46 -15.44
N CYS A 89 0.05 -3.51 -16.00
CA CYS A 89 -0.50 -2.24 -16.50
C CYS A 89 -1.09 -2.40 -17.90
N TRP A 90 -2.34 -1.98 -18.09
CA TRP A 90 -2.96 -1.90 -19.41
C TRP A 90 -2.33 -0.74 -20.22
N GLY A 91 -2.33 0.46 -19.64
CA GLY A 91 -1.71 1.68 -20.17
C GLY A 91 -2.46 2.37 -21.32
N GLN A 92 -3.45 1.71 -21.93
CA GLN A 92 -4.34 2.23 -22.99
C GLN A 92 -5.47 1.21 -23.25
N GLU A 93 -6.41 1.53 -24.15
CA GLU A 93 -7.46 0.61 -24.59
C GLU A 93 -6.88 -0.73 -25.06
N GLN A 94 -7.56 -1.83 -24.71
CA GLN A 94 -7.17 -3.19 -25.06
C GLN A 94 -8.05 -3.68 -26.21
N PRO A 95 -7.64 -3.55 -27.48
CA PRO A 95 -8.49 -3.90 -28.63
C PRO A 95 -8.78 -5.41 -28.74
N LEU A 96 -8.03 -6.24 -28.01
CA LEU A 96 -8.22 -7.69 -27.92
C LEU A 96 -8.82 -8.11 -26.57
N ALA A 97 -9.42 -7.17 -25.84
CA ALA A 97 -10.21 -7.51 -24.67
C ALA A 97 -11.36 -8.45 -25.05
N CYS A 98 -11.68 -9.38 -24.14
CA CYS A 98 -12.80 -10.29 -24.31
C CYS A 98 -14.11 -9.51 -24.30
N SER A 99 -14.91 -9.71 -25.33
CA SER A 99 -16.20 -9.08 -25.52
C SER A 99 -17.22 -10.11 -26.01
N THR A 100 -18.50 -9.76 -25.92
CA THR A 100 -19.59 -10.61 -26.43
C THR A 100 -19.41 -10.93 -27.92
N ALA A 101 -18.77 -10.04 -28.68
CA ALA A 101 -18.50 -10.21 -30.10
C ALA A 101 -17.37 -11.20 -30.43
N ASN A 102 -16.41 -11.43 -29.52
CA ASN A 102 -15.22 -12.24 -29.80
C ASN A 102 -15.07 -13.49 -28.91
N ILE A 103 -15.92 -13.65 -27.89
CA ILE A 103 -15.82 -14.75 -26.92
C ILE A 103 -15.88 -16.14 -27.58
N ASP A 104 -16.75 -16.37 -28.57
CA ASP A 104 -16.87 -17.66 -29.25
C ASP A 104 -15.60 -18.01 -30.04
N VAL A 105 -14.97 -16.99 -30.64
CA VAL A 105 -13.67 -17.15 -31.30
C VAL A 105 -12.62 -17.50 -30.26
N TYR A 106 -12.57 -16.79 -29.13
CA TYR A 106 -11.60 -17.00 -28.07
C TYR A 106 -11.75 -18.38 -27.40
N LEU A 107 -12.97 -18.90 -27.25
CA LEU A 107 -13.24 -20.27 -26.79
C LEU A 107 -12.68 -21.35 -27.73
N THR A 108 -12.54 -21.01 -29.02
CA THR A 108 -12.03 -21.94 -30.04
C THR A 108 -10.51 -21.82 -30.18
N GLN A 109 -10.02 -20.61 -30.45
CA GLN A 109 -8.60 -20.32 -30.66
C GLN A 109 -8.27 -18.83 -30.52
N ILE A 110 -7.07 -18.57 -30.01
CA ILE A 110 -6.46 -17.26 -29.91
C ILE A 110 -5.02 -17.41 -30.38
N GLU A 111 -4.61 -16.61 -31.36
CA GLU A 111 -3.25 -16.62 -31.85
C GLU A 111 -2.34 -15.80 -30.93
N VAL A 112 -1.34 -16.43 -30.31
CA VAL A 112 -0.49 -15.79 -29.29
C VAL A 112 0.26 -14.58 -29.85
N VAL A 113 0.62 -14.56 -31.14
CA VAL A 113 1.37 -13.46 -31.74
C VAL A 113 0.56 -12.14 -31.78
N THR A 114 -0.77 -12.21 -31.87
CA THR A 114 -1.63 -11.02 -31.92
C THR A 114 -1.76 -10.34 -30.55
N LEU A 115 -1.52 -11.08 -29.47
CA LEU A 115 -1.68 -10.58 -28.11
C LEU A 115 -0.61 -9.52 -27.73
N PRO A 116 -0.96 -8.58 -26.84
CA PRO A 116 -0.01 -7.65 -26.24
C PRO A 116 1.23 -8.34 -25.66
N LYS A 117 2.38 -7.64 -25.69
CA LYS A 117 3.67 -8.23 -25.33
C LYS A 117 3.73 -8.71 -23.88
N SER A 118 3.12 -8.00 -22.93
CA SER A 118 3.06 -8.42 -21.52
C SER A 118 2.27 -9.72 -21.35
N ILE A 119 1.16 -9.88 -22.07
CA ILE A 119 0.38 -11.14 -22.06
C ILE A 119 1.20 -12.28 -22.70
N ARG A 120 1.90 -12.02 -23.82
CA ARG A 120 2.79 -13.02 -24.45
C ARG A 120 3.94 -13.45 -23.53
N ASP A 121 4.55 -12.49 -22.84
CA ASP A 121 5.59 -12.75 -21.85
C ASP A 121 5.02 -13.57 -20.67
N ALA A 122 3.80 -13.29 -20.20
CA ALA A 122 3.13 -14.07 -19.15
C ALA A 122 2.81 -15.50 -19.59
N ILE A 123 2.32 -15.70 -20.81
CA ILE A 123 2.12 -17.03 -21.42
C ILE A 123 3.46 -17.80 -21.45
N TRP A 124 4.54 -17.12 -21.82
CA TRP A 124 5.88 -17.71 -21.85
C TRP A 124 6.32 -18.15 -20.44
N VAL A 125 6.21 -17.27 -19.44
CA VAL A 125 6.57 -17.60 -18.05
C VAL A 125 5.73 -18.76 -17.54
N THR A 126 4.40 -18.70 -17.68
CA THR A 126 3.46 -19.73 -17.20
C THR A 126 3.84 -21.12 -17.73
N ARG A 127 4.12 -21.22 -19.04
CA ARG A 127 4.59 -22.47 -19.66
C ARG A 127 5.93 -22.95 -19.10
N ARG A 128 6.85 -22.04 -18.75
CA ARG A 128 8.16 -22.37 -18.15
C ARG A 128 8.08 -22.75 -16.68
N LEU A 129 6.99 -22.38 -16.01
CA LEU A 129 6.65 -22.82 -14.65
C LEU A 129 5.86 -24.13 -14.65
N ASN A 130 5.71 -24.81 -15.79
CA ASN A 130 4.94 -26.04 -15.97
C ASN A 130 3.45 -25.89 -15.61
N LEU A 131 2.90 -24.68 -15.73
CA LEU A 131 1.47 -24.43 -15.56
C LEU A 131 0.76 -24.41 -16.92
N ARG A 132 -0.43 -25.02 -16.96
CA ARG A 132 -1.28 -25.06 -18.15
C ARG A 132 -2.15 -23.82 -18.29
N PHE A 133 -2.63 -23.29 -17.17
CA PHE A 133 -3.65 -22.25 -17.17
C PHE A 133 -3.09 -20.91 -16.72
N LEU A 134 -3.58 -19.84 -17.36
CA LEU A 134 -3.26 -18.46 -17.03
C LEU A 134 -4.55 -17.64 -16.97
N TRP A 135 -4.74 -16.86 -15.90
CA TRP A 135 -5.78 -15.86 -15.81
C TRP A 135 -5.22 -14.49 -16.20
N VAL A 136 -5.95 -13.77 -17.05
CA VAL A 136 -5.63 -12.40 -17.49
C VAL A 136 -6.93 -11.61 -17.52
N ASP A 137 -7.04 -10.54 -16.73
CA ASP A 137 -8.24 -9.72 -16.58
C ASP A 137 -8.91 -9.33 -17.93
N SER A 138 -8.14 -8.82 -18.89
CA SER A 138 -8.63 -8.38 -20.18
C SER A 138 -9.20 -9.50 -21.05
N LEU A 139 -8.79 -10.75 -20.83
CA LEU A 139 -9.19 -11.90 -21.66
C LEU A 139 -10.14 -12.87 -20.95
N CYS A 140 -10.06 -12.94 -19.62
CA CYS A 140 -10.84 -13.86 -18.79
C CYS A 140 -12.09 -13.21 -18.18
N VAL A 141 -12.26 -11.88 -18.32
CA VAL A 141 -13.47 -11.15 -17.94
C VAL A 141 -14.14 -10.62 -19.20
N LEU A 142 -15.46 -10.77 -19.29
CA LEU A 142 -16.27 -10.17 -20.37
C LEU A 142 -16.38 -8.66 -20.12
N GLN A 143 -15.73 -7.85 -20.96
CA GLN A 143 -15.49 -6.43 -20.65
C GLN A 143 -16.64 -5.48 -20.97
N ASP A 144 -17.49 -5.87 -21.93
CA ASP A 144 -18.64 -5.13 -22.46
C ASP A 144 -19.98 -5.54 -21.82
N ASP A 145 -19.96 -6.50 -20.89
CA ASP A 145 -21.13 -6.90 -20.09
C ASP A 145 -20.92 -6.45 -18.65
N GLU A 146 -21.68 -5.43 -18.21
CA GLU A 146 -21.52 -4.85 -16.88
C GLU A 146 -21.78 -5.85 -15.75
N TYR A 147 -22.76 -6.74 -15.92
CA TYR A 147 -23.10 -7.72 -14.89
C TYR A 147 -21.99 -8.75 -14.73
N ALA A 148 -21.48 -9.31 -15.84
CA ALA A 148 -20.36 -10.24 -15.84
C ALA A 148 -19.08 -9.60 -15.29
N LYS A 149 -18.85 -8.31 -15.61
CA LYS A 149 -17.72 -7.55 -15.13
C LYS A 149 -17.78 -7.32 -13.62
N ILE A 150 -18.90 -6.83 -13.09
CA ILE A 150 -19.12 -6.64 -11.65
C ILE A 150 -18.96 -7.96 -10.91
N HIS A 151 -19.54 -9.03 -11.45
CA HIS A 151 -19.48 -10.37 -10.87
C HIS A 151 -18.04 -10.92 -10.78
N GLU A 152 -17.21 -10.71 -11.80
CA GLU A 152 -15.81 -11.16 -11.79
C GLU A 152 -14.92 -10.22 -10.95
N ILE A 153 -15.20 -8.91 -10.94
CA ILE A 153 -14.53 -7.93 -10.05
C ILE A 153 -14.77 -8.30 -8.57
N GLY A 154 -16.01 -8.64 -8.21
CA GLY A 154 -16.36 -9.12 -6.87
C GLY A 154 -15.66 -10.42 -6.48
N ARG A 155 -15.04 -11.13 -7.43
CA ARG A 155 -14.27 -12.36 -7.20
C ARG A 155 -12.75 -12.15 -7.28
N MET A 156 -12.26 -10.94 -7.57
CA MET A 156 -10.82 -10.71 -7.76
C MET A 156 -9.98 -11.21 -6.58
N GLU A 157 -10.44 -11.00 -5.35
CA GLU A 157 -9.85 -11.60 -4.15
C GLU A 157 -9.59 -13.10 -4.31
N HIS A 158 -10.63 -13.87 -4.63
CA HIS A 158 -10.55 -15.32 -4.77
C HIS A 158 -9.73 -15.74 -5.98
N ILE A 159 -9.73 -14.95 -7.06
CA ILE A 159 -8.95 -15.24 -8.26
C ILE A 159 -7.45 -15.17 -7.94
N TYR A 160 -6.99 -14.14 -7.22
CA TYR A 160 -5.57 -14.02 -6.87
C TYR A 160 -5.18 -14.91 -5.69
N SER A 161 -6.06 -15.10 -4.69
CA SER A 161 -5.78 -15.99 -3.57
C SER A 161 -5.77 -17.47 -3.95
N ASN A 162 -6.63 -17.90 -4.89
CA ASN A 162 -6.63 -19.28 -5.37
C ASN A 162 -5.62 -19.55 -6.49
N ALA A 163 -4.98 -18.52 -7.07
CA ALA A 163 -3.90 -18.71 -8.03
C ALA A 163 -2.76 -19.54 -7.40
N HIS A 164 -2.13 -20.39 -8.20
CA HIS A 164 -0.96 -21.12 -7.76
C HIS A 164 0.24 -20.19 -7.58
N VAL A 165 0.35 -19.20 -8.48
CA VAL A 165 1.32 -18.11 -8.44
C VAL A 165 0.80 -16.91 -9.22
N THR A 166 1.06 -15.70 -8.74
CA THR A 166 0.82 -14.47 -9.47
C THR A 166 2.11 -13.98 -10.12
N ILE A 167 2.04 -13.63 -11.39
CA ILE A 167 3.13 -13.02 -12.15
C ILE A 167 2.86 -11.52 -12.17
N SER A 168 3.72 -10.74 -11.52
CA SER A 168 3.63 -9.28 -11.50
C SER A 168 4.61 -8.66 -12.50
N ALA A 169 4.09 -7.90 -13.46
CA ALA A 169 4.84 -7.30 -14.55
C ALA A 169 5.27 -5.85 -14.25
N ASP A 170 5.87 -5.60 -13.08
CA ASP A 170 6.08 -4.24 -12.56
C ASP A 170 6.94 -3.33 -13.45
N CYS A 171 7.92 -3.89 -14.17
CA CYS A 171 8.76 -3.11 -15.07
C CYS A 171 8.10 -2.77 -16.42
N ALA A 172 6.92 -3.32 -16.70
CA ALA A 172 6.19 -3.00 -17.92
C ALA A 172 5.35 -1.74 -17.72
N LEU A 173 5.68 -0.69 -18.47
CA LEU A 173 4.91 0.56 -18.46
C LEU A 173 3.46 0.34 -18.90
N ASN A 174 3.23 -0.54 -19.87
CA ASN A 174 1.92 -0.88 -20.39
C ASN A 174 1.90 -2.30 -20.97
N CYS A 175 0.76 -2.73 -21.50
CA CYS A 175 0.59 -4.10 -22.01
C CYS A 175 1.46 -4.40 -23.24
N MET A 176 1.95 -3.38 -23.94
CA MET A 176 2.70 -3.50 -25.19
C MET A 176 4.22 -3.57 -24.97
N THR A 177 4.74 -3.11 -23.82
CA THR A 177 6.19 -3.10 -23.57
C THR A 177 6.77 -4.48 -23.26
N GLY A 178 5.99 -5.35 -22.59
CA GLY A 178 6.48 -6.60 -22.01
C GLY A 178 7.38 -6.39 -20.79
N PHE A 179 7.71 -7.48 -20.10
CA PHE A 179 8.47 -7.46 -18.84
C PHE A 179 9.68 -8.40 -18.81
N LEU A 180 9.93 -9.14 -19.89
CA LEU A 180 11.08 -10.05 -20.01
C LEU A 180 12.25 -9.46 -20.81
N SER A 181 12.33 -8.13 -20.94
CA SER A 181 13.45 -7.44 -21.59
C SER A 181 14.75 -7.54 -20.76
N VAL A 182 15.86 -7.07 -21.32
CA VAL A 182 17.14 -7.10 -20.61
C VAL A 182 17.08 -6.11 -19.44
N ARG A 183 17.20 -6.62 -18.21
CA ARG A 183 17.22 -5.82 -16.98
C ARG A 183 18.48 -4.96 -16.92
N ARG A 184 18.31 -3.65 -16.76
CA ARG A 184 19.43 -2.69 -16.66
C ARG A 184 19.93 -2.67 -15.22
N PRO A 185 21.25 -2.64 -14.98
CA PRO A 185 21.73 -2.38 -13.63
C PRO A 185 21.54 -0.91 -13.27
N PHE A 186 21.22 -0.66 -11.99
CA PHE A 186 21.16 0.70 -11.46
C PHE A 186 22.50 1.44 -11.59
N TYR A 187 23.61 0.72 -11.33
CA TYR A 187 24.97 1.22 -11.56
C TYR A 187 25.83 0.19 -12.29
N LYS A 188 26.81 0.68 -13.05
CA LYS A 188 27.83 -0.18 -13.67
C LYS A 188 28.63 -0.87 -12.55
N PRO A 189 28.60 -2.20 -12.45
CA PRO A 189 29.37 -2.90 -11.42
C PRO A 189 30.87 -2.72 -11.67
N ILE A 190 31.61 -2.51 -10.58
CA ILE A 190 33.07 -2.47 -10.61
C ILE A 190 33.58 -3.87 -10.27
N SER A 191 34.36 -4.47 -11.18
CA SER A 191 35.01 -5.76 -10.92
C SER A 191 36.34 -5.53 -10.21
N LEU A 192 36.58 -6.25 -9.11
CA LEU A 192 37.83 -6.23 -8.37
C LEU A 192 38.31 -7.67 -8.13
N PRO A 193 39.64 -7.91 -8.13
CA PRO A 193 40.19 -9.16 -7.64
C PRO A 193 39.93 -9.30 -6.13
N PHE A 194 39.65 -10.52 -5.68
CA PHE A 194 39.43 -10.84 -4.27
C PHE A 194 40.36 -11.99 -3.88
N ARG A 195 41.29 -11.71 -2.97
CA ARG A 195 42.16 -12.74 -2.41
C ARG A 195 41.41 -13.47 -1.30
N THR A 196 41.21 -14.77 -1.47
CA THR A 196 40.58 -15.62 -0.47
C THR A 196 41.53 -15.89 0.71
N PRO A 197 41.00 -16.30 1.88
CA PRO A 197 41.81 -16.79 3.00
C PRO A 197 42.79 -17.92 2.63
N ASN A 198 42.44 -18.75 1.65
CA ASN A 198 43.29 -19.84 1.16
C ASN A 198 44.32 -19.38 0.10
N ASN A 199 44.55 -18.06 0.00
CA ASN A 199 45.51 -17.41 -0.89
C ASN A 199 45.27 -17.66 -2.40
N THR A 200 44.02 -17.99 -2.78
CA THR A 200 43.58 -18.01 -4.18
C THR A 200 42.96 -16.67 -4.57
N VAL A 201 42.94 -16.34 -5.87
CA VAL A 201 42.35 -15.09 -6.35
C VAL A 201 41.07 -15.38 -7.12
N GLY A 202 39.95 -14.97 -6.54
CA GLY A 202 38.65 -14.92 -7.21
C GLY A 202 38.32 -13.50 -7.70
N ASN A 203 37.13 -13.34 -8.25
CA ASN A 203 36.61 -12.05 -8.70
C ASN A 203 35.36 -11.67 -7.90
N ILE A 204 35.31 -10.41 -7.48
CA ILE A 204 34.12 -9.81 -6.90
C ILE A 204 33.64 -8.65 -7.76
N LYS A 205 32.35 -8.37 -7.68
CA LYS A 205 31.72 -7.18 -8.21
C LYS A 205 31.24 -6.33 -7.05
N LEU A 206 31.73 -5.10 -6.99
CA LEU A 206 31.15 -4.06 -6.16
C LEU A 206 29.97 -3.47 -6.91
N ILE A 207 28.84 -3.40 -6.22
CA ILE A 207 27.66 -2.66 -6.64
C ILE A 207 27.42 -1.63 -5.56
N SER A 208 27.14 -0.39 -5.95
CA SER A 208 26.58 0.57 -5.00
C SER A 208 25.22 0.05 -4.55
N VAL A 209 24.99 0.09 -3.24
CA VAL A 209 23.68 -0.17 -2.63
C VAL A 209 23.21 1.20 -2.20
N GLU A 210 22.19 1.76 -2.86
CA GLU A 210 21.56 2.97 -2.32
C GLU A 210 20.91 2.64 -0.98
N GLN A 211 21.08 3.55 -0.03
CA GLN A 211 20.10 3.73 1.02
C GLN A 211 18.85 4.35 0.37
N PRO A 212 17.65 3.79 0.58
CA PRO A 212 16.42 4.36 0.03
C PRO A 212 16.26 5.81 0.51
N GLY A 213 16.23 6.77 -0.42
CA GLY A 213 15.96 8.20 -0.10
C GLY A 213 16.83 9.24 -0.81
N ARG A 214 17.98 8.85 -1.41
CA ARG A 214 18.78 9.74 -2.25
C ARG A 214 18.89 9.18 -3.67
N LEU A 215 17.83 9.37 -4.46
CA LEU A 215 17.98 9.30 -5.91
C LEU A 215 18.98 10.40 -6.34
N PRO A 216 19.87 10.15 -7.32
CA PRO A 216 20.62 11.23 -7.95
C PRO A 216 19.64 12.29 -8.44
N GLN A 217 19.97 13.55 -8.18
CA GLN A 217 19.20 14.74 -8.54
C GLN A 217 19.17 15.00 -10.06
N ASP A 218 19.40 13.95 -10.85
CA ASP A 218 19.53 13.98 -12.29
C ASP A 218 18.15 13.68 -12.89
N ASN A 219 17.29 14.70 -12.83
CA ASN A 219 16.28 15.14 -13.80
C ASN A 219 15.86 14.24 -14.99
N GLU A 220 15.60 12.95 -14.79
CA GLU A 220 14.67 12.19 -15.62
C GLU A 220 13.82 11.32 -14.71
N SER A 221 12.51 11.44 -14.90
CA SER A 221 11.43 10.75 -14.21
C SER A 221 11.66 9.24 -14.07
N HIS A 222 12.38 8.81 -13.04
CA HIS A 222 12.25 7.47 -12.47
C HIS A 222 10.91 7.41 -11.74
N GLU A 223 9.82 7.53 -12.51
CA GLU A 223 8.49 7.25 -12.02
C GLU A 223 8.52 5.86 -11.39
N LYS A 224 8.10 5.79 -10.13
CA LYS A 224 7.79 4.56 -9.41
C LYS A 224 7.10 3.60 -10.40
N GLN A 225 7.58 2.35 -10.45
CA GLN A 225 7.07 1.28 -11.31
C GLN A 225 5.55 1.43 -11.54
N PRO A 226 5.09 1.68 -12.79
CA PRO A 226 3.75 2.19 -13.08
C PRO A 226 2.60 1.37 -12.48
N ILE A 227 2.82 0.07 -12.25
CA ILE A 227 1.85 -0.83 -11.65
C ILE A 227 1.48 -0.44 -10.22
N HIS A 228 2.42 0.10 -9.45
CA HIS A 228 2.20 0.50 -8.05
C HIS A 228 1.48 1.83 -7.95
N SER A 229 1.33 2.56 -9.06
CA SER A 229 0.44 3.71 -9.10
C SER A 229 -1.03 3.30 -9.21
N ARG A 230 -1.38 2.01 -9.39
CA ARG A 230 -2.79 1.57 -9.48
C ARG A 230 -3.26 0.99 -8.15
N ALA A 231 -4.36 1.49 -7.61
CA ALA A 231 -4.92 0.96 -6.35
C ALA A 231 -5.31 -0.52 -6.43
N TRP A 232 -5.97 -0.94 -7.53
CA TRP A 232 -6.41 -2.33 -7.71
C TRP A 232 -5.28 -3.35 -7.69
N THR A 233 -4.08 -3.01 -8.19
CA THR A 233 -2.92 -3.92 -8.17
C THR A 233 -2.40 -4.18 -6.75
N PHE A 234 -2.83 -3.39 -5.76
CA PHE A 234 -2.51 -3.62 -4.35
C PHE A 234 -3.23 -4.87 -3.89
N GLN A 235 -4.54 -4.95 -4.13
CA GLN A 235 -5.35 -6.12 -3.83
C GLN A 235 -4.84 -7.36 -4.55
N GLU A 236 -4.53 -7.24 -5.84
CA GLU A 236 -3.95 -8.34 -6.62
C GLU A 236 -2.68 -8.92 -5.98
N SER A 237 -1.77 -8.03 -5.55
CA SER A 237 -0.53 -8.42 -4.90
C SER A 237 -0.76 -8.97 -3.49
N PHE A 238 -1.66 -8.35 -2.73
CA PHE A 238 -1.89 -8.68 -1.31
C PHE A 238 -2.59 -10.02 -1.15
N MET A 239 -3.54 -10.29 -2.03
CA MET A 239 -4.28 -11.55 -2.03
C MET A 239 -3.48 -12.71 -2.60
N SER A 240 -2.36 -12.45 -3.29
CA SER A 240 -1.53 -13.49 -3.86
C SER A 240 -0.72 -14.23 -2.78
N ARG A 241 -0.99 -15.53 -2.60
CA ARG A 241 -0.22 -16.41 -1.69
C ARG A 241 1.25 -16.54 -2.09
N ARG A 242 1.50 -16.44 -3.40
CA ARG A 242 2.80 -16.55 -4.04
C ARG A 242 2.86 -15.57 -5.18
N ILE A 243 3.87 -14.70 -5.20
CA ILE A 243 4.04 -13.70 -6.24
C ILE A 243 5.49 -13.69 -6.75
N VAL A 244 5.62 -13.70 -8.08
CA VAL A 244 6.88 -13.50 -8.79
C VAL A 244 6.83 -12.11 -9.41
N ILE A 245 7.69 -11.23 -8.92
CA ILE A 245 7.73 -9.83 -9.32
C ILE A 245 8.86 -9.61 -10.32
N TYR A 246 8.51 -9.24 -11.55
CA TYR A 246 9.44 -8.82 -12.58
C TYR A 246 9.67 -7.31 -12.51
N SER A 247 10.61 -6.91 -11.66
CA SER A 247 11.02 -5.51 -11.54
C SER A 247 12.07 -5.12 -12.59
N GLU A 248 12.39 -3.83 -12.68
CA GLU A 248 13.40 -3.31 -13.61
C GLU A 248 14.80 -3.92 -13.36
N TYR A 249 15.11 -4.21 -12.09
CA TYR A 249 16.45 -4.57 -11.64
C TYR A 249 16.61 -6.04 -11.27
N LYS A 250 15.59 -6.65 -10.64
CA LYS A 250 15.62 -8.00 -10.07
C LYS A 250 14.30 -8.74 -10.26
N ILE A 251 14.34 -10.06 -10.12
CA ILE A 251 13.13 -10.86 -9.91
C ILE A 251 13.05 -11.13 -8.43
N PHE A 252 11.89 -10.82 -7.86
CA PHE A 252 11.57 -11.14 -6.48
C PHE A 252 10.57 -12.28 -6.46
N TRP A 253 10.75 -13.16 -5.49
CA TRP A 253 9.78 -14.14 -5.06
C TRP A 253 9.32 -13.75 -3.68
N VAL A 254 8.01 -13.71 -3.47
CA VAL A 254 7.42 -13.51 -2.16
C VAL A 254 6.31 -14.53 -1.99
N CYS A 255 6.31 -15.20 -0.85
CA CYS A 255 5.19 -15.98 -0.36
C CYS A 255 4.99 -15.63 1.12
N ALA A 256 3.94 -16.15 1.74
CA ALA A 256 3.69 -15.89 3.15
C ALA A 256 4.93 -16.19 4.00
N ARG A 257 5.62 -17.33 3.82
CA ARG A 257 6.75 -17.69 4.71
C ARG A 257 8.09 -17.04 4.37
N ALA A 258 8.36 -16.74 3.11
CA ALA A 258 9.71 -16.41 2.66
C ALA A 258 9.70 -15.44 1.48
N SER A 259 10.75 -14.64 1.40
CA SER A 259 11.09 -13.86 0.21
C SER A 259 12.44 -14.29 -0.33
N SER A 260 12.63 -14.15 -1.64
CA SER A 260 13.87 -14.49 -2.33
C SER A 260 14.08 -13.59 -3.54
N THR A 261 15.32 -13.52 -4.02
CA THR A 261 15.65 -12.74 -5.21
C THR A 261 16.56 -13.53 -6.13
N ASP A 262 16.53 -13.20 -7.43
CA ASP A 262 17.39 -13.86 -8.40
C ASP A 262 18.86 -13.34 -8.42
N GLY A 263 19.24 -12.58 -7.41
CA GLY A 263 20.61 -12.12 -7.20
C GLY A 263 20.70 -10.85 -6.35
N GLY A 264 21.92 -10.42 -6.08
CA GLY A 264 22.26 -9.35 -5.15
C GLY A 264 22.77 -9.90 -3.82
N ASN A 265 22.90 -9.02 -2.84
CA ASN A 265 23.31 -9.40 -1.49
C ASN A 265 22.08 -9.91 -0.72
N GLN A 266 22.09 -11.17 -0.29
CA GLN A 266 20.96 -11.79 0.41
C GLN A 266 20.76 -11.23 1.82
N THR A 267 21.81 -10.68 2.45
CA THR A 267 21.72 -10.08 3.79
C THR A 267 21.06 -8.70 3.82
N TYR A 268 20.86 -8.06 2.66
CA TYR A 268 20.20 -6.75 2.55
C TYR A 268 18.73 -6.85 2.12
N VAL A 269 18.12 -8.04 2.20
CA VAL A 269 16.65 -8.15 2.18
C VAL A 269 16.14 -7.81 3.58
N ASN A 270 16.56 -6.66 4.12
CA ASN A 270 15.94 -6.10 5.32
C ASN A 270 14.61 -5.51 4.86
N TYR A 271 13.56 -6.29 5.12
CA TYR A 271 12.26 -5.99 5.72
C TYR A 271 11.92 -4.53 6.15
N SER A 272 12.75 -3.51 6.00
CA SER A 272 12.41 -2.14 6.42
C SER A 272 12.86 -1.09 5.41
N THR A 273 13.40 -1.52 4.27
CA THR A 273 13.79 -0.63 3.18
C THR A 273 12.68 -0.53 2.15
N PRO A 274 12.22 0.68 1.78
CA PRO A 274 11.47 0.90 0.55
C PRO A 274 12.27 0.27 -0.59
N THR A 275 11.80 -0.86 -1.08
CA THR A 275 12.45 -1.54 -2.19
C THR A 275 12.33 -0.67 -3.43
N SER A 276 13.30 -0.80 -4.35
CA SER A 276 13.19 -0.23 -5.70
C SER A 276 12.00 -0.76 -6.51
N THR A 277 11.22 -1.69 -5.94
CA THR A 277 9.94 -2.15 -6.49
C THR A 277 8.77 -1.25 -6.09
N GLY A 278 8.92 -0.32 -5.15
CA GLY A 278 7.77 0.39 -4.57
C GLY A 278 6.85 -0.50 -3.74
N LEU A 279 7.10 -1.81 -3.65
CA LEU A 279 6.29 -2.77 -2.91
C LEU A 279 6.93 -3.05 -1.54
N ASN A 280 6.32 -2.60 -0.44
CA ASN A 280 6.83 -2.91 0.90
C ASN A 280 6.67 -4.41 1.22
N VAL A 281 7.75 -5.19 1.10
CA VAL A 281 7.76 -6.65 1.31
C VAL A 281 7.25 -7.04 2.71
N GLN A 282 7.27 -6.15 3.70
CA GLN A 282 6.65 -6.40 5.02
C GLN A 282 5.15 -6.57 4.97
N VAL A 283 4.48 -5.78 4.13
CA VAL A 283 3.04 -5.86 3.95
C VAL A 283 2.64 -7.25 3.46
N PHE A 284 3.53 -7.93 2.75
CA PHE A 284 3.36 -9.28 2.22
C PHE A 284 4.08 -10.36 3.05
N SER A 285 4.49 -10.02 4.28
CA SER A 285 5.19 -10.94 5.17
C SER A 285 4.25 -11.97 5.80
N ARG A 286 4.84 -13.06 6.32
CA ARG A 286 4.10 -14.13 7.03
C ARG A 286 3.25 -13.60 8.16
N ARG A 287 3.77 -12.59 8.88
CA ARG A 287 3.11 -12.01 10.04
C ARG A 287 1.80 -11.40 9.62
N THR A 288 1.83 -10.49 8.64
CA THR A 288 0.63 -9.83 8.10
C THR A 288 -0.39 -10.84 7.57
N LEU A 289 0.08 -11.92 6.93
CA LEU A 289 -0.80 -12.91 6.31
C LEU A 289 -1.24 -14.08 7.20
N LEU A 290 -0.80 -14.17 8.46
CA LEU A 290 -1.26 -15.22 9.39
C LEU A 290 -1.72 -14.69 10.75
N SER A 291 -1.20 -13.56 11.18
CA SER A 291 -1.53 -12.91 12.45
C SER A 291 -1.41 -11.41 12.26
N PRO A 292 -2.27 -10.81 11.41
CA PRO A 292 -2.24 -9.38 11.17
C PRO A 292 -2.48 -8.62 12.47
N THR A 293 -1.77 -7.51 12.62
CA THR A 293 -1.95 -6.56 13.72
C THR A 293 -2.53 -5.23 13.22
N TYR A 294 -3.01 -4.38 14.13
CA TYR A 294 -3.39 -3.01 13.77
C TYR A 294 -2.23 -2.21 13.17
N SER A 295 -0.99 -2.52 13.58
CA SER A 295 0.25 -1.98 13.03
C SER A 295 0.44 -2.37 11.56
N ASP A 296 0.21 -3.64 11.22
CA ASP A 296 0.26 -4.11 9.84
C ASP A 296 -0.83 -3.45 8.98
N TRP A 297 -2.03 -3.21 9.55
CA TRP A 297 -3.09 -2.47 8.86
C TRP A 297 -2.70 -1.03 8.55
N CYS A 298 -2.09 -0.31 9.49
CA CYS A 298 -1.61 1.05 9.24
C CYS A 298 -0.61 1.07 8.06
N GLN A 299 0.31 0.11 8.01
CA GLN A 299 1.27 -0.01 6.89
C GLN A 299 0.57 -0.31 5.55
N VAL A 300 -0.44 -1.17 5.56
CA VAL A 300 -1.30 -1.47 4.40
C VAL A 300 -1.97 -0.21 3.87
N VAL A 301 -2.64 0.55 4.75
CA VAL A 301 -3.39 1.75 4.37
C VAL A 301 -2.45 2.86 3.88
N GLU A 302 -1.31 3.06 4.52
CA GLU A 302 -0.31 4.00 4.03
C GLU A 302 0.20 3.64 2.63
N GLU A 303 0.50 2.37 2.41
CA GLU A 303 0.99 1.88 1.12
C GLU A 303 -0.06 1.99 0.03
N PHE A 304 -1.31 1.71 0.37
CA PHE A 304 -2.45 1.87 -0.51
C PHE A 304 -2.71 3.36 -0.86
N CYS A 305 -2.66 4.27 0.11
CA CYS A 305 -2.89 5.70 -0.11
C CYS A 305 -1.79 6.40 -0.92
N ARG A 306 -0.60 5.81 -1.06
CA ARG A 306 0.46 6.31 -1.97
C ARG A 306 0.14 6.07 -3.45
N ARG A 307 -0.86 5.24 -3.75
CA ARG A 307 -1.23 4.84 -5.11
C ARG A 307 -2.21 5.84 -5.71
N LYS A 308 -2.21 5.95 -7.04
CA LYS A 308 -3.17 6.76 -7.79
C LYS A 308 -4.40 5.92 -8.14
N LEU A 309 -5.53 6.60 -8.25
CA LEU A 309 -6.78 6.01 -8.71
C LEU A 309 -7.16 6.66 -10.04
N THR A 310 -7.63 5.85 -10.99
CA THR A 310 -8.23 6.37 -12.22
C THR A 310 -9.61 6.97 -11.94
N ASN A 311 -10.38 6.31 -11.06
CA ASN A 311 -11.65 6.79 -10.53
C ASN A 311 -11.51 6.97 -9.01
N PRO A 312 -11.61 8.19 -8.46
CA PRO A 312 -11.56 8.42 -7.02
C PRO A 312 -12.57 7.56 -6.24
N GLU A 313 -13.78 7.34 -6.77
CA GLU A 313 -14.84 6.60 -6.06
C GLU A 313 -14.48 5.13 -5.77
N ASP A 314 -13.56 4.54 -6.53
CA ASP A 314 -13.16 3.14 -6.38
C ASP A 314 -12.28 2.90 -5.13
N LYS A 315 -11.92 3.94 -4.38
CA LYS A 315 -10.92 3.86 -3.30
C LYS A 315 -11.26 2.80 -2.24
N LEU A 316 -12.48 2.83 -1.72
CA LEU A 316 -12.93 1.86 -0.71
C LEU A 316 -13.13 0.48 -1.33
N ALA A 317 -13.70 0.42 -2.54
CA ALA A 317 -13.89 -0.84 -3.26
C ALA A 317 -12.56 -1.58 -3.49
N ALA A 318 -11.51 -0.87 -3.89
CA ALA A 318 -10.19 -1.45 -4.14
C ALA A 318 -9.44 -1.89 -2.86
N LEU A 319 -9.85 -1.42 -1.68
CA LEU A 319 -9.31 -1.84 -0.38
C LEU A 319 -10.17 -2.92 0.31
N SER A 320 -11.43 -3.06 -0.11
CA SER A 320 -12.48 -3.83 0.58
C SER A 320 -12.11 -5.28 0.91
N SER A 321 -11.52 -6.01 -0.04
CA SER A 321 -11.09 -7.38 0.21
C SER A 321 -9.97 -7.47 1.24
N VAL A 322 -9.03 -6.52 1.23
CA VAL A 322 -7.95 -6.46 2.23
C VAL A 322 -8.54 -6.13 3.60
N ALA A 323 -9.49 -5.19 3.65
CA ALA A 323 -10.23 -4.90 4.87
C ALA A 323 -10.98 -6.16 5.37
N GLY A 324 -11.69 -6.90 4.51
CA GLY A 324 -12.38 -8.13 4.91
C GLY A 324 -11.45 -9.21 5.47
N TYR A 325 -10.26 -9.38 4.88
CA TYR A 325 -9.23 -10.28 5.42
C TYR A 325 -8.79 -9.87 6.84
N PHE A 326 -8.54 -8.58 7.08
CA PHE A 326 -8.16 -8.06 8.39
C PHE A 326 -9.33 -8.14 9.38
N ALA A 327 -10.56 -7.82 8.98
CA ALA A 327 -11.75 -7.88 9.83
C ALA A 327 -11.94 -9.30 10.41
N ASN A 328 -11.83 -10.32 9.54
CA ASN A 328 -11.94 -11.72 9.97
C ASN A 328 -10.81 -12.15 10.91
N SER A 329 -9.61 -11.59 10.74
CA SER A 329 -8.43 -11.97 11.51
C SER A 329 -8.32 -11.24 12.84
N LEU A 330 -8.66 -9.94 12.86
CA LEU A 330 -8.67 -9.08 14.04
C LEU A 330 -9.96 -9.25 14.86
N ASN A 331 -11.03 -9.73 14.23
CA ASN A 331 -12.38 -9.80 14.80
C ASN A 331 -12.83 -8.43 15.36
N ASP A 332 -12.70 -7.39 14.52
CA ASP A 332 -12.97 -6.00 14.89
C ASP A 332 -13.87 -5.30 13.85
N LYS A 333 -14.52 -4.21 14.26
CA LYS A 333 -15.44 -3.43 13.42
C LYS A 333 -14.66 -2.52 12.48
N TYR A 334 -14.88 -2.69 11.18
CA TYR A 334 -14.29 -1.87 10.13
C TYR A 334 -15.03 -0.53 9.97
N LEU A 335 -14.27 0.57 9.98
CA LEU A 335 -14.79 1.94 9.89
C LEU A 335 -14.11 2.67 8.72
N ALA A 336 -14.52 2.35 7.50
CA ALA A 336 -14.10 3.02 6.27
C ALA A 336 -12.57 3.30 6.17
N GLY A 337 -11.74 2.34 6.56
CA GLY A 337 -10.27 2.45 6.53
C GLY A 337 -9.60 2.41 7.91
N LEU A 338 -10.38 2.46 8.99
CA LEU A 338 -9.91 2.35 10.37
C LEU A 338 -10.58 1.16 11.09
N TRP A 339 -10.10 0.83 12.28
CA TRP A 339 -10.65 -0.20 13.15
C TRP A 339 -11.13 0.40 14.48
N GLU A 340 -12.32 0.02 14.93
CA GLU A 340 -12.95 0.57 16.15
C GLU A 340 -12.07 0.39 17.39
N SER A 341 -11.47 -0.79 17.59
CA SER A 341 -10.65 -1.07 18.78
C SER A 341 -9.31 -0.32 18.79
N ALA A 342 -8.86 0.19 17.63
CA ALA A 342 -7.62 0.97 17.48
C ALA A 342 -7.87 2.45 17.15
N LEU A 343 -9.12 2.89 17.22
CA LEU A 343 -9.57 4.17 16.66
C LEU A 343 -8.82 5.39 17.21
N PRO A 344 -8.60 5.56 18.54
CA PRO A 344 -7.87 6.72 19.06
C PRO A 344 -6.48 6.92 18.45
N LYS A 345 -5.73 5.83 18.22
CA LYS A 345 -4.40 5.90 17.63
C LYS A 345 -4.49 6.05 16.11
N GLN A 346 -5.37 5.30 15.46
CA GLN A 346 -5.51 5.33 14.00
C GLN A 346 -6.12 6.63 13.49
N LEU A 347 -6.86 7.38 14.31
CA LEU A 347 -7.34 8.70 13.97
C LEU A 347 -6.19 9.69 13.74
N TYR A 348 -5.01 9.50 14.34
CA TYR A 348 -3.88 10.45 14.24
C TYR A 348 -3.07 10.36 12.93
N TRP A 349 -3.71 9.99 11.81
CA TRP A 349 -3.04 10.03 10.51
C TRP A 349 -2.83 11.47 9.98
N HIS A 350 -1.91 11.66 9.04
CA HIS A 350 -1.76 12.93 8.35
C HIS A 350 -1.24 12.70 6.93
N THR A 351 -1.41 13.68 6.05
CA THR A 351 -0.83 13.63 4.70
C THR A 351 0.68 13.90 4.74
N THR A 352 1.43 13.34 3.79
CA THR A 352 2.89 13.51 3.69
C THR A 352 3.36 14.28 2.45
N ASP A 353 2.47 14.54 1.49
CA ASP A 353 2.86 15.27 0.28
C ASP A 353 2.84 16.78 0.54
N GLU A 354 4.00 17.41 0.68
CA GLU A 354 4.10 18.85 0.96
C GLU A 354 3.92 19.74 -0.29
N ALA A 355 3.98 19.15 -1.49
CA ALA A 355 4.11 19.89 -2.76
C ALA A 355 2.85 19.94 -3.64
N SER A 356 1.70 19.45 -3.17
CA SER A 356 0.48 19.38 -3.98
C SER A 356 -0.29 20.70 -4.00
N THR A 357 -0.40 21.33 -5.17
CA THR A 357 -1.30 22.48 -5.42
C THR A 357 -2.75 22.07 -5.67
N SER A 358 -3.05 20.77 -5.73
CA SER A 358 -4.40 20.24 -5.98
C SER A 358 -5.16 19.96 -4.67
N PRO A 359 -6.50 20.13 -4.66
CA PRO A 359 -7.31 19.71 -3.52
C PRO A 359 -7.13 18.21 -3.28
N ARG A 360 -6.74 17.82 -2.07
CA ARG A 360 -6.53 16.43 -1.68
C ARG A 360 -7.85 15.72 -1.42
N ARG A 361 -8.98 16.39 -1.15
CA ARG A 361 -10.30 15.73 -1.12
C ARG A 361 -10.94 15.76 -2.51
N PRO A 362 -11.59 14.65 -2.95
CA PRO A 362 -12.36 14.66 -4.19
C PRO A 362 -13.54 15.64 -4.06
N PRO A 363 -14.02 16.23 -5.19
CA PRO A 363 -15.18 17.12 -5.18
C PRO A 363 -16.49 16.45 -4.73
N ALA A 364 -16.63 15.15 -5.02
CA ALA A 364 -17.74 14.34 -4.56
C ALA A 364 -17.41 13.71 -3.20
N TRP A 365 -18.43 13.60 -2.33
CA TRP A 365 -18.27 12.93 -1.05
C TRP A 365 -18.10 11.42 -1.27
N ARG A 366 -17.05 10.84 -0.65
CA ARG A 366 -16.68 9.42 -0.79
C ARG A 366 -16.54 8.69 0.55
N SER A 367 -16.10 9.39 1.59
CA SER A 367 -15.77 8.81 2.90
C SER A 367 -15.81 9.89 4.00
N PRO A 368 -16.16 9.54 5.25
CA PRO A 368 -16.16 10.44 6.40
C PRO A 368 -14.86 11.24 6.59
N SER A 369 -14.94 12.43 7.16
CA SER A 369 -13.80 13.37 7.22
C SER A 369 -12.61 12.85 8.03
N TRP A 370 -12.89 11.99 9.00
CA TRP A 370 -11.91 11.34 9.88
C TRP A 370 -11.22 10.14 9.24
N SER A 371 -11.75 9.60 8.14
CA SER A 371 -11.18 8.46 7.44
C SER A 371 -10.03 8.86 6.50
N PRO A 372 -8.93 8.08 6.45
CA PRO A 372 -7.84 8.31 5.47
C PRO A 372 -8.30 8.07 4.02
N MET A 373 -9.45 7.44 3.82
CA MET A 373 -10.07 7.25 2.50
C MET A 373 -10.77 8.51 2.00
N SER A 374 -10.86 9.57 2.80
CA SER A 374 -11.43 10.86 2.39
C SER A 374 -10.51 11.70 1.51
N VAL A 375 -9.21 11.37 1.42
CA VAL A 375 -8.20 12.15 0.68
C VAL A 375 -7.50 11.33 -0.40
N ASP A 376 -6.95 11.97 -1.43
CA ASP A 376 -6.15 11.42 -2.54
C ASP A 376 -4.70 11.90 -2.43
N SER A 377 -4.05 11.54 -1.32
CA SER A 377 -2.65 11.86 -1.03
C SER A 377 -2.01 10.73 -0.22
N ALA A 378 -0.68 10.64 -0.26
CA ALA A 378 0.06 9.77 0.65
C ALA A 378 -0.20 10.20 2.12
N ILE A 379 -0.42 9.21 2.99
CA ILE A 379 -0.66 9.42 4.42
C ILE A 379 0.36 8.67 5.28
N SER A 380 0.42 9.02 6.57
CA SER A 380 1.21 8.39 7.62
C SER A 380 0.41 8.36 8.92
N PHE A 381 0.44 7.25 9.69
CA PHE A 381 -0.29 7.14 10.97
C PHE A 381 0.47 7.67 12.19
N ALA A 382 1.80 7.70 12.16
CA ALA A 382 2.66 8.45 13.11
C ALA A 382 4.16 8.24 12.76
N GLN A 383 4.97 9.28 12.95
CA GLN A 383 6.43 9.20 13.06
C GLN A 383 6.81 9.87 14.38
N ASP A 384 7.79 9.33 15.10
CA ASP A 384 8.41 10.06 16.21
C ASP A 384 9.39 11.15 15.70
N GLN A 385 9.95 11.92 16.62
CA GLN A 385 10.91 13.01 16.36
C GLN A 385 12.16 12.55 15.59
N SER A 386 12.45 11.25 15.59
CA SER A 386 13.61 10.64 14.94
C SER A 386 13.28 9.99 13.58
N GLY A 387 12.02 10.10 13.12
CA GLY A 387 11.54 9.49 11.89
C GLY A 387 11.32 7.98 12.01
N HIS A 388 11.36 7.41 13.22
CA HIS A 388 11.02 6.02 13.43
C HIS A 388 9.49 5.86 13.45
N ARG A 389 9.03 4.81 12.75
CA ARG A 389 7.62 4.47 12.65
C ARG A 389 7.19 3.74 13.92
N LYS A 390 6.54 4.45 14.85
CA LYS A 390 5.95 3.85 16.05
C LYS A 390 4.57 3.28 15.73
N TYR A 391 4.53 2.07 15.18
CA TYR A 391 3.27 1.36 15.03
C TYR A 391 2.97 0.55 16.29
N ALA A 392 2.16 1.14 17.17
CA ALA A 392 1.39 0.56 18.27
C ALA A 392 1.87 -0.79 18.85
N GLU A 393 2.55 -0.73 20.00
CA GLU A 393 2.35 -1.59 21.19
C GLU A 393 3.22 -1.14 22.38
N GLU A 394 3.59 0.15 22.48
CA GLU A 394 4.30 0.62 23.68
C GLU A 394 3.30 0.81 24.83
N PRO A 395 3.58 0.24 26.02
CA PRO A 395 2.70 0.29 27.20
C PRO A 395 2.51 1.70 27.77
N ASP A 396 3.27 2.69 27.29
CA ASP A 396 3.34 4.02 27.87
C ASP A 396 2.35 5.04 27.26
N ASN A 397 1.57 4.65 26.26
CA ASN A 397 0.57 5.55 25.65
C ASN A 397 -0.74 5.52 26.44
N ILE A 398 -1.14 6.67 27.01
CA ILE A 398 -2.42 6.84 27.70
C ILE A 398 -3.45 7.42 26.73
N ALA A 399 -4.47 6.63 26.38
CA ALA A 399 -5.60 7.13 25.59
C ALA A 399 -6.50 8.02 26.48
N PHE A 400 -6.81 9.24 26.00
CA PHE A 400 -7.64 10.22 26.72
C PHE A 400 -9.00 10.48 26.05
N CYS A 401 -9.30 9.74 24.98
CA CYS A 401 -10.64 9.68 24.40
C CYS A 401 -11.22 8.27 24.53
N THR A 402 -12.54 8.21 24.71
CA THR A 402 -13.30 6.96 24.74
C THR A 402 -14.28 6.98 23.58
N VAL A 403 -14.34 5.90 22.80
CA VAL A 403 -15.34 5.71 21.75
C VAL A 403 -16.68 5.41 22.42
N LEU A 404 -17.67 6.29 22.23
CA LEU A 404 -19.04 6.09 22.73
C LEU A 404 -19.89 5.36 21.71
N ASP A 405 -19.79 5.77 20.45
CA ASP A 405 -20.44 5.14 19.31
C ASP A 405 -19.58 5.30 18.05
N SER A 406 -19.72 4.37 17.13
CA SER A 406 -19.08 4.45 15.81
C SER A 406 -19.97 3.77 14.81
N ASP A 407 -20.20 4.37 13.64
CA ASP A 407 -21.00 3.74 12.59
C ASP A 407 -20.55 4.14 11.20
N VAL A 408 -20.73 3.21 10.26
CA VAL A 408 -20.48 3.40 8.84
C VAL A 408 -21.53 2.61 8.07
N ALA A 409 -22.30 3.29 7.23
CA ALA A 409 -23.32 2.65 6.42
C ALA A 409 -22.75 2.30 5.03
N PRO A 410 -22.61 1.00 4.67
CA PRO A 410 -22.17 0.61 3.34
C PRO A 410 -23.24 0.92 2.29
N VAL A 411 -22.82 1.20 1.04
CA VAL A 411 -23.74 1.38 -0.10
C VAL A 411 -24.55 0.10 -0.35
N HIS A 412 -23.93 -1.07 -0.14
CA HIS A 412 -24.56 -2.37 -0.29
C HIS A 412 -24.30 -3.25 0.93
N SER A 413 -25.36 -3.85 1.49
CA SER A 413 -25.27 -4.75 2.65
C SER A 413 -24.35 -5.95 2.41
N ASP A 414 -24.26 -6.41 1.16
CA ASP A 414 -23.46 -7.57 0.76
C ASP A 414 -21.96 -7.23 0.59
N ALA A 415 -21.61 -5.94 0.66
CA ALA A 415 -20.25 -5.44 0.56
C ALA A 415 -19.89 -4.55 1.77
N PRO A 416 -19.85 -5.10 3.00
CA PRO A 416 -19.71 -4.33 4.24
C PRO A 416 -18.38 -3.57 4.36
N TYR A 417 -17.37 -3.92 3.57
CA TYR A 417 -16.05 -3.28 3.56
C TYR A 417 -15.83 -2.35 2.35
N GLY A 418 -16.87 -2.17 1.53
CA GLY A 418 -16.82 -1.41 0.28
C GLY A 418 -17.15 0.08 0.44
N PRO A 419 -17.62 0.74 -0.63
CA PRO A 419 -18.10 2.11 -0.59
C PRO A 419 -19.19 2.33 0.46
N VAL A 420 -19.24 3.54 1.01
CA VAL A 420 -20.12 3.94 2.12
C VAL A 420 -20.99 5.12 1.73
N VAL A 421 -22.13 5.31 2.39
CA VAL A 421 -23.04 6.46 2.19
C VAL A 421 -23.04 7.44 3.35
N SER A 422 -22.60 7.00 4.54
CA SER A 422 -22.42 7.83 5.72
C SER A 422 -21.42 7.18 6.68
N GLY A 423 -20.92 7.97 7.63
CA GLY A 423 -20.24 7.44 8.80
C GLY A 423 -20.03 8.50 9.87
N SER A 424 -20.06 8.09 11.12
CA SER A 424 -19.93 8.95 12.29
C SER A 424 -19.13 8.26 13.39
N ILE A 425 -18.40 9.04 14.16
CA ILE A 425 -17.75 8.57 15.39
C ILE A 425 -18.11 9.55 16.50
N GLU A 426 -18.65 9.03 17.59
CA GLU A 426 -18.89 9.78 18.82
C GLU A 426 -17.79 9.47 19.84
N LEU A 427 -17.05 10.50 20.24
CA LEU A 427 -15.95 10.39 21.20
C LEU A 427 -16.24 11.20 22.46
N ARG A 428 -16.06 10.59 23.62
CA ARG A 428 -15.91 11.33 24.89
C ARG A 428 -14.46 11.72 25.06
N CYS A 429 -14.18 13.02 25.09
CA CYS A 429 -12.82 13.55 25.04
C CYS A 429 -12.72 14.93 25.69
N ARG A 430 -11.49 15.45 25.81
CA ARG A 430 -11.23 16.85 26.16
C ARG A 430 -10.90 17.61 24.88
N ALA A 431 -11.51 18.79 24.70
CA ALA A 431 -11.25 19.63 23.55
C ALA A 431 -11.12 21.10 23.93
N LEU A 432 -10.26 21.81 23.22
CA LEU A 432 -10.02 23.25 23.36
C LEU A 432 -10.61 23.99 22.16
N LYS A 433 -11.41 25.03 22.43
CA LYS A 433 -11.88 25.96 21.41
C LYS A 433 -10.80 27.01 21.14
N MET A 434 -10.56 27.27 19.86
CA MET A 434 -9.48 28.13 19.39
C MET A 434 -10.01 29.14 18.40
N HIS A 435 -9.60 30.40 18.59
CA HIS A 435 -9.97 31.51 17.72
C HIS A 435 -8.80 31.90 16.82
N THR A 436 -9.03 31.94 15.51
CA THR A 436 -8.07 32.43 14.52
C THR A 436 -8.35 33.91 14.21
N PRO A 437 -7.48 34.85 14.61
CA PRO A 437 -7.73 36.28 14.48
C PRO A 437 -7.58 36.81 13.04
N GLU A 438 -6.84 36.14 12.16
CA GLU A 438 -6.57 36.59 10.79
C GLU A 438 -6.89 35.53 9.71
N PRO A 439 -7.35 35.98 8.51
CA PRO A 439 -7.51 35.15 7.32
C PRO A 439 -6.23 34.38 6.98
N ILE A 440 -6.35 33.06 6.86
CA ILE A 440 -5.24 32.18 6.53
C ILE A 440 -4.86 32.37 5.05
N GLN A 441 -3.63 32.82 4.77
CA GLN A 441 -3.10 32.93 3.40
C GLN A 441 -1.91 31.97 3.20
N GLY A 442 -2.10 30.93 2.36
CA GLY A 442 -1.03 30.06 1.85
C GLY A 442 -0.31 29.20 2.91
N ASN A 443 0.95 28.81 2.62
CA ASN A 443 1.84 28.01 3.49
C ASN A 443 2.34 28.78 4.75
N GLY A 444 1.53 29.70 5.27
CA GLY A 444 1.91 30.64 6.32
C GLY A 444 1.80 30.09 7.74
N ARG A 445 2.47 30.77 8.69
CA ARG A 445 2.24 30.61 10.13
C ARG A 445 1.13 31.55 10.56
N ALA A 446 0.17 31.06 11.34
CA ALA A 446 -0.82 31.90 12.00
C ALA A 446 -0.69 31.77 13.52
N TYR A 447 -1.00 32.84 14.24
CA TYR A 447 -1.08 32.86 15.70
C TYR A 447 -2.55 33.02 16.09
N GLY A 448 -2.99 32.27 17.09
CA GLY A 448 -4.31 32.48 17.67
C GLY A 448 -4.29 32.32 19.18
N TYR A 449 -5.50 32.39 19.74
CA TYR A 449 -5.73 32.35 21.18
C TYR A 449 -6.72 31.24 21.55
N VAL A 450 -6.45 30.58 22.67
CA VAL A 450 -7.40 29.64 23.29
C VAL A 450 -8.40 30.46 24.10
N ASP A 451 -9.68 30.09 24.01
CA ASP A 451 -10.73 30.69 24.85
C ASP A 451 -10.62 30.09 26.26
N ASP A 452 -9.75 30.66 27.10
CA ASP A 452 -9.63 30.33 28.52
C ASP A 452 -9.61 31.62 29.33
N GLU A 453 -10.49 31.71 30.33
CA GLU A 453 -10.58 32.84 31.26
C GLU A 453 -9.28 33.07 32.05
N HIS A 454 -8.33 32.10 32.05
CA HIS A 454 -7.14 32.13 32.88
C HIS A 454 -5.78 32.09 32.15
N ALA A 455 -5.71 31.95 30.81
CA ALA A 455 -4.41 31.82 30.11
C ALA A 455 -4.33 32.52 28.75
N GLN A 456 -3.37 33.44 28.59
CA GLN A 456 -2.96 33.98 27.27
C GLN A 456 -2.07 32.98 26.51
N THR A 457 -2.58 31.77 26.26
CA THR A 457 -1.83 30.76 25.52
C THR A 457 -1.79 31.11 24.04
N LYS A 458 -0.58 31.32 23.50
CA LYS A 458 -0.35 31.49 22.06
C LYS A 458 -0.11 30.12 21.42
N PHE A 459 -0.78 29.85 20.31
CA PHE A 459 -0.49 28.66 19.50
C PHE A 459 0.07 29.05 18.14
N VAL A 460 0.79 28.10 17.53
CA VAL A 460 1.34 28.23 16.17
C VAL A 460 0.58 27.29 15.25
N LEU A 461 -0.22 27.86 14.36
CA LEU A 461 -0.81 27.16 13.23
C LEU A 461 0.24 27.05 12.11
N LYS A 462 0.57 25.82 11.70
CA LYS A 462 1.33 25.56 10.47
C LYS A 462 0.46 24.79 9.47
N TYR A 463 0.42 25.29 8.25
CA TYR A 463 -0.29 24.63 7.15
C TYR A 463 0.68 23.77 6.35
N ASP A 464 0.28 22.52 6.09
CA ASP A 464 0.92 21.59 5.14
C ASP A 464 2.41 21.20 5.37
N THR A 465 3.13 21.77 6.34
CA THR A 465 4.53 21.41 6.66
C THR A 465 4.78 21.23 8.16
N PHE A 466 5.77 20.39 8.50
CA PHE A 466 6.27 20.24 9.87
C PHE A 466 7.77 20.04 9.86
N GLU A 467 8.51 21.12 10.08
CA GLU A 467 9.92 21.02 10.47
C GLU A 467 10.02 21.07 12.00
N TYR A 468 10.49 19.97 12.59
CA TYR A 468 10.73 19.82 14.03
C TYR A 468 11.79 20.82 14.54
N ASN A 469 12.69 21.27 13.66
CA ASN A 469 13.79 22.18 14.01
C ASN A 469 13.38 23.65 14.18
N GLU A 470 12.09 23.98 14.02
CA GLU A 470 11.55 25.33 14.17
C GLU A 470 10.63 25.47 15.40
N LEU A 471 10.84 24.65 16.42
CA LEU A 471 10.19 24.80 17.73
C LEU A 471 10.77 26.06 18.40
N ASP A 472 9.96 27.10 18.52
CA ASP A 472 10.35 28.33 19.21
C ASP A 472 10.41 28.06 20.71
N SER A 473 11.61 27.85 21.25
CA SER A 473 11.85 27.45 22.65
C SER A 473 11.51 28.53 23.68
N THR A 474 11.00 29.67 23.24
CA THR A 474 10.79 30.86 24.07
C THR A 474 9.34 31.10 24.49
N ALA A 475 8.37 30.36 23.94
CA ALA A 475 6.95 30.55 24.21
C ALA A 475 6.39 29.50 25.19
N THR A 476 5.81 29.96 26.30
CA THR A 476 5.02 29.16 27.25
C THR A 476 3.79 28.59 26.56
N SER A 477 3.64 27.26 26.60
CA SER A 477 2.48 26.48 26.12
C SER A 477 2.17 26.60 24.62
N THR A 478 3.13 26.26 23.75
CA THR A 478 2.88 26.27 22.29
C THR A 478 2.18 24.99 21.80
N LEU A 479 1.03 25.14 21.15
CA LEU A 479 0.40 24.10 20.33
C LEU A 479 0.84 24.26 18.87
N HIS A 480 1.26 23.16 18.25
CA HIS A 480 1.60 23.08 16.83
C HIS A 480 0.50 22.36 16.09
N LEU A 481 -0.33 23.13 15.37
CA LEU A 481 -1.42 22.58 14.59
C LEU A 481 -0.92 22.30 13.18
N ARG A 482 -1.16 21.09 12.69
CA ARG A 482 -1.05 20.73 11.28
C ARG A 482 -2.45 20.68 10.69
N VAL A 483 -2.84 21.78 10.07
CA VAL A 483 -4.10 21.86 9.35
C VAL A 483 -3.82 21.64 7.87
N ASN A 484 -4.66 20.82 7.23
CA ASN A 484 -4.50 20.54 5.82
C ASN A 484 -5.43 21.48 5.04
N THR A 485 -4.85 22.43 4.31
CA THR A 485 -5.59 23.48 3.59
C THR A 485 -6.51 22.92 2.50
N SER A 486 -6.32 21.66 2.13
CA SER A 486 -7.06 21.03 1.06
C SER A 486 -8.43 20.44 1.47
N TYR A 487 -8.86 20.66 2.72
CA TYR A 487 -10.20 20.34 3.22
C TYR A 487 -11.29 21.33 2.80
N GLY A 488 -11.02 22.16 1.78
CA GLY A 488 -11.74 23.40 1.55
C GLY A 488 -11.15 24.48 2.46
N VAL A 489 -10.94 25.68 1.92
CA VAL A 489 -10.41 26.80 2.69
C VAL A 489 -11.30 26.99 3.90
N LEU A 490 -10.78 26.67 5.10
CA LEU A 490 -11.39 27.09 6.35
C LEU A 490 -11.77 28.55 6.18
N GLU A 491 -13.02 28.91 6.47
CA GLU A 491 -13.40 30.32 6.39
C GLU A 491 -12.38 31.13 7.19
N PRO A 492 -11.95 32.30 6.68
CA PRO A 492 -10.82 33.05 7.24
C PRO A 492 -10.98 33.50 8.71
N LYS A 493 -12.10 33.16 9.37
CA LYS A 493 -12.41 33.35 10.80
C LYS A 493 -13.20 32.16 11.37
N ALA A 494 -12.83 30.93 11.05
CA ALA A 494 -13.48 29.75 11.60
C ALA A 494 -12.98 29.45 13.01
N ASP A 495 -13.91 29.19 13.94
CA ASP A 495 -13.56 28.57 15.21
C ASP A 495 -13.05 27.15 14.94
N LEU A 496 -11.94 26.79 15.60
CA LEU A 496 -11.36 25.46 15.53
C LEU A 496 -11.42 24.79 16.89
N TRP A 497 -11.55 23.47 16.88
CA TRP A 497 -11.53 22.65 18.08
C TRP A 497 -10.36 21.68 18.03
N CYS A 498 -9.48 21.74 19.02
CA CYS A 498 -8.43 20.75 19.20
C CYS A 498 -8.93 19.67 20.14
N LEU A 499 -9.12 18.45 19.63
CA LEU A 499 -9.58 17.29 20.39
C LEU A 499 -8.39 16.42 20.79
N MET A 500 -8.20 16.19 22.07
CA MET A 500 -7.13 15.35 22.62
C MET A 500 -7.43 13.86 22.41
N LEU A 501 -6.51 13.13 21.75
CA LEU A 501 -6.64 11.69 21.53
C LEU A 501 -5.83 10.88 22.56
N PHE A 502 -4.53 11.19 22.70
CA PHE A 502 -3.61 10.48 23.58
C PHE A 502 -2.40 11.35 23.95
N THR A 503 -1.62 10.90 24.95
CA THR A 503 -0.28 11.42 25.21
C THR A 503 0.79 10.37 24.94
N GLU A 504 2.01 10.84 24.71
CA GLU A 504 3.21 10.01 24.56
C GLU A 504 4.37 10.65 25.32
N VAL A 505 5.10 9.84 26.08
CA VAL A 505 6.33 10.27 26.74
C VAL A 505 7.49 10.08 25.78
N ASP A 506 8.24 11.14 25.49
CA ASP A 506 9.41 11.06 24.62
C ASP A 506 10.66 10.55 25.35
N ASP A 507 11.77 10.38 24.61
CA ASP A 507 13.05 9.89 25.15
C ASP A 507 13.63 10.79 26.27
N TRP A 508 13.14 12.02 26.39
CA TRP A 508 13.53 13.00 27.41
C TRP A 508 12.60 12.98 28.63
N ASN A 509 11.69 12.00 28.69
CA ASN A 509 10.67 11.88 29.72
C ASN A 509 9.71 13.08 29.77
N CYS A 510 9.48 13.72 28.61
CA CYS A 510 8.51 14.79 28.43
C CYS A 510 7.21 14.22 27.86
N GLU A 511 6.10 14.43 28.56
CA GLU A 511 4.77 14.04 28.09
C GLU A 511 4.28 15.02 27.02
N ASN A 512 4.00 14.54 25.82
CA ASN A 512 3.49 15.33 24.72
C ASN A 512 2.05 14.93 24.40
N VAL A 513 1.22 15.88 23.94
CA VAL A 513 -0.19 15.66 23.59
C VAL A 513 -0.40 15.60 22.08
N PHE A 514 -1.23 14.66 21.63
CA PHE A 514 -1.55 14.42 20.23
C PHE A 514 -3.07 14.40 20.04
N GLY A 515 -3.54 14.97 18.94
CA GLY A 515 -4.98 15.06 18.72
C GLY A 515 -5.42 15.52 17.33
N LEU A 516 -6.72 15.75 17.19
CA LEU A 516 -7.37 16.20 15.96
C LEU A 516 -7.64 17.69 15.99
N VAL A 517 -7.60 18.32 14.82
CA VAL A 517 -8.16 19.66 14.61
C VAL A 517 -9.48 19.51 13.88
N LEU A 518 -10.54 20.07 14.44
CA LEU A 518 -11.90 19.96 13.97
C LEU A 518 -12.49 21.34 13.65
N ALA A 519 -13.35 21.39 12.63
CA ALA A 519 -14.23 22.51 12.33
C ALA A 519 -15.66 22.11 12.68
N LYS A 520 -16.38 22.97 13.40
CA LYS A 520 -17.77 22.72 13.79
C LYS A 520 -18.73 23.05 12.65
N LEU A 521 -19.73 22.20 12.45
CA LEU A 521 -20.77 22.32 11.45
C LEU A 521 -22.04 22.98 12.03
N PRO A 522 -22.96 23.47 11.17
CA PRO A 522 -24.20 24.10 11.61
C PRO A 522 -25.16 23.19 12.40
N ASP A 523 -25.01 21.87 12.25
CA ASP A 523 -25.83 20.83 12.89
C ASP A 523 -25.18 20.30 14.19
N ASP A 524 -24.25 21.06 14.78
CA ASP A 524 -23.46 20.74 15.96
C ASP A 524 -22.49 19.54 15.82
N ASN A 525 -22.40 18.93 14.64
CA ASN A 525 -21.38 17.93 14.31
C ASN A 525 -20.03 18.58 13.98
N TYR A 526 -19.00 17.76 13.84
CA TYR A 526 -17.64 18.21 13.53
C TYR A 526 -17.09 17.54 12.27
N HIS A 527 -16.34 18.31 11.48
CA HIS A 527 -15.48 17.79 10.44
C HIS A 527 -14.02 17.86 10.87
N ARG A 528 -13.28 16.79 10.63
CA ARG A 528 -11.83 16.80 10.76
C ARG A 528 -11.18 17.62 9.66
N VAL A 529 -10.32 18.55 10.08
CA VAL A 529 -9.53 19.44 9.21
C VAL A 529 -8.01 19.35 9.46
N GLY A 530 -7.57 18.56 10.44
CA GLY A 530 -6.14 18.41 10.70
C GLY A 530 -5.81 17.54 11.90
N THR A 531 -4.55 17.61 12.31
CA THR A 531 -4.03 17.04 13.55
C THR A 531 -3.21 18.10 14.28
N PHE A 532 -2.98 17.92 15.58
CA PHE A 532 -2.07 18.79 16.32
C PHE A 532 -1.13 17.99 17.21
N PHE A 533 0.00 18.62 17.51
CA PHE A 533 1.00 18.19 18.46
C PHE A 533 1.20 19.31 19.49
N GLY A 534 1.24 18.97 20.77
CA GLY A 534 1.51 19.89 21.85
C GLY A 534 2.64 19.39 22.75
N GLN A 535 3.51 20.31 23.12
CA GLN A 535 4.57 20.08 24.13
C GLN A 535 3.98 19.93 25.55
N PRO A 536 4.76 19.51 26.55
CA PRO A 536 4.26 19.24 27.90
C PRO A 536 3.39 20.33 28.53
N ALA A 537 3.73 21.60 28.34
CA ALA A 537 2.96 22.71 28.87
C ALA A 537 1.54 22.82 28.27
N ALA A 538 1.28 22.20 27.11
CA ALA A 538 -0.06 22.11 26.53
C ALA A 538 -0.90 20.99 27.14
N VAL A 539 -0.28 19.94 27.71
CA VAL A 539 -0.98 18.81 28.34
C VAL A 539 -1.84 19.30 29.51
N GLU A 540 -1.30 20.20 30.34
CA GLU A 540 -2.00 20.80 31.48
C GLU A 540 -3.28 21.55 31.06
N LEU A 541 -3.25 22.24 29.91
CA LEU A 541 -4.41 22.97 29.38
C LEU A 541 -5.57 22.03 29.06
N PHE A 542 -5.28 20.86 28.47
CA PHE A 542 -6.31 19.85 28.22
C PHE A 542 -6.79 19.19 29.51
N HIS A 543 -5.90 18.96 30.48
CA HIS A 543 -6.28 18.40 31.77
C HIS A 543 -7.22 19.30 32.58
N ALA A 544 -7.15 20.62 32.39
CA ALA A 544 -8.09 21.57 32.97
C ALA A 544 -9.50 21.50 32.35
N GLN A 545 -9.65 20.94 31.15
CA GLN A 545 -10.94 20.85 30.47
C GLN A 545 -11.81 19.72 31.01
N GLN A 546 -13.12 19.95 30.97
CA GLN A 546 -14.12 18.91 31.19
C GLN A 546 -14.21 17.98 29.98
N TYR A 547 -14.65 16.74 30.24
CA TYR A 547 -14.99 15.82 29.16
C TYR A 547 -16.27 16.29 28.46
N GLN A 548 -16.26 16.21 27.14
CA GLN A 548 -17.39 16.50 26.28
C GLN A 548 -17.53 15.41 25.22
N ASP A 549 -18.76 15.24 24.75
CA ASP A 549 -19.10 14.26 23.71
C ASP A 549 -19.06 14.98 22.36
N VAL A 550 -18.25 14.45 21.44
CA VAL A 550 -17.95 15.05 20.14
C VAL A 550 -18.29 14.06 19.05
N THR A 551 -19.23 14.43 18.17
CA THR A 551 -19.58 13.64 16.99
C THR A 551 -18.84 14.16 15.77
N ILE A 552 -18.03 13.30 15.15
CA ILE A 552 -17.26 13.61 13.95
C ILE A 552 -17.84 12.84 12.77
N VAL A 553 -18.15 13.52 11.66
CA VAL A 553 -18.75 12.97 10.43
C VAL A 553 -17.85 13.06 9.22
#